data_AF-A0A6L2R4Z5-F1
#
_entry.id   AF-A0A6L2R4Z5-F1
#
_cell.length_a   1.000
_cell.length_b   1.000
_cell.length_c   1.000
_cell.angle_alpha   90.00
_cell.angle_beta   90.00
_cell.angle_gamma   90.00
#
_symmetry.space_group_name_H-M   'P 1'
#
loop_
_entity.id
_entity.type
_entity.pdbx_description
1 polymer ?
#
loop_
_entity_poly.entity_id
_entity_poly.type
_entity_poly.pdbx_seq_one_letter_code
_entity_poly.pdbx_strand_id
1 'polypeptide(L)'
;MDINQTEALIDKLLILLNDSVEERGSSIKAIEFEFGPNQMSRDFVLEQKIVPEQELDKILKICLAREYIEYMSMGGGEFSSLHLTESGQGRAISAKLGRNRSYELNSITQIGPVTINGQGQVGNNNVQNIENSIMQLKDMIDNADAPTEQKIEAKSCLQKFLEHPLVCSVIGGAVGGITSNIK
;
A
#
# COMPACT_ATOMS: atom_id res chain seq x y z
N MET A 1 -10.69 -2.04 -21.45
CA MET A 1 -9.79 -1.15 -20.68
C MET A 1 -8.68 -1.98 -20.09
N ASP A 2 -7.42 -1.60 -20.35
CA ASP A 2 -6.25 -2.25 -19.74
C ASP A 2 -6.19 -1.94 -18.24
N ILE A 3 -5.49 -2.78 -17.46
CA ILE A 3 -5.38 -2.65 -16.01
C ILE A 3 -4.78 -1.29 -15.62
N ASN A 4 -3.77 -0.81 -16.35
CA ASN A 4 -3.11 0.46 -16.06
C ASN A 4 -4.05 1.66 -16.26
N GLN A 5 -4.88 1.62 -17.30
CA GLN A 5 -5.89 2.65 -17.55
C GLN A 5 -6.97 2.65 -16.47
N THR A 6 -7.37 1.47 -16.02
CA THR A 6 -8.36 1.30 -14.95
C THR A 6 -7.86 1.90 -13.65
N GLU A 7 -6.63 1.55 -13.22
CA GLU A 7 -6.05 2.10 -11.98
C GLU A 7 -5.85 3.62 -12.07
N ALA A 8 -5.44 4.15 -13.23
CA ALA A 8 -5.27 5.59 -13.41
C ALA A 8 -6.59 6.38 -13.28
N LEU A 9 -7.71 5.82 -13.75
CA LEU A 9 -9.04 6.42 -13.61
C LEU A 9 -9.56 6.33 -12.17
N ILE A 10 -9.33 5.20 -11.50
CA ILE A 10 -9.61 5.06 -10.06
C ILE A 10 -8.87 6.14 -9.27
N ASP A 11 -7.57 6.29 -9.49
CA ASP A 11 -6.76 7.26 -8.77
C ASP A 11 -7.25 8.70 -9.01
N LYS A 12 -7.59 9.04 -10.25
CA LYS A 12 -8.16 10.36 -10.58
C LYS A 12 -9.48 10.63 -9.85
N LEU A 13 -10.38 9.64 -9.82
CA LEU A 13 -11.66 9.76 -9.12
C LEU A 13 -11.43 9.92 -7.61
N LEU A 14 -10.63 9.04 -7.00
CA LEU A 14 -10.40 9.07 -5.55
C LEU A 14 -9.71 10.36 -5.09
N ILE A 15 -8.75 10.88 -5.88
CA ILE A 15 -8.12 12.18 -5.61
C ILE A 15 -9.17 13.29 -5.60
N LEU A 16 -10.06 13.33 -6.61
CA LEU A 16 -11.12 14.34 -6.67
C LEU A 16 -12.05 14.29 -5.46
N LEU A 17 -12.45 13.09 -5.05
CA LEU A 17 -13.30 12.88 -3.88
C LEU A 17 -12.61 13.35 -2.61
N ASN A 18 -11.34 12.97 -2.41
CA ASN A 18 -10.57 13.39 -1.25
C ASN A 18 -10.37 14.91 -1.21
N ASP A 19 -10.04 15.52 -2.34
CA ASP A 19 -9.85 16.97 -2.44
C ASP A 19 -11.15 17.71 -2.08
N SER A 20 -12.30 17.20 -2.51
CA SER A 20 -13.61 17.75 -2.14
C SER A 20 -13.90 17.64 -0.62
N VAL A 21 -13.43 16.57 0.04
CA VAL A 21 -13.54 16.41 1.50
C VAL A 21 -12.63 17.40 2.22
N GLU A 22 -11.37 17.52 1.78
CA GLU A 22 -10.37 18.41 2.35
C GLU A 22 -10.76 19.89 2.22
N GLU A 23 -11.26 20.30 1.04
CA GLU A 23 -11.73 21.67 0.78
C GLU A 23 -12.89 22.08 1.70
N ARG A 24 -13.75 21.12 2.07
CA ARG A 24 -14.86 21.34 3.01
C ARG A 24 -14.44 21.25 4.48
N GLY A 25 -13.19 20.91 4.78
CA GLY A 25 -12.68 20.73 6.14
C GLY A 25 -13.47 19.72 6.97
N SER A 26 -14.08 18.72 6.30
CA SER A 26 -15.01 17.77 6.92
C SER A 26 -14.41 16.35 6.96
N SER A 27 -15.02 15.47 7.74
CA SER A 27 -14.66 14.04 7.76
C SER A 27 -15.24 13.31 6.55
N ILE A 28 -14.56 12.26 6.08
CA ILE A 28 -15.04 11.37 5.01
C ILE A 28 -16.42 10.76 5.32
N LYS A 29 -16.80 10.63 6.60
CA LYS A 29 -18.10 10.11 7.02
C LYS A 29 -19.24 11.13 6.90
N ALA A 30 -18.92 12.41 6.76
CA ALA A 30 -19.88 13.51 6.72
C ALA A 30 -20.16 14.04 5.31
N ILE A 31 -19.36 13.62 4.32
CA ILE A 31 -19.48 14.08 2.93
C ILE A 31 -20.04 12.96 2.07
N GLU A 32 -21.11 13.29 1.35
CA GLU A 32 -21.82 12.41 0.43
C GLU A 32 -21.58 12.86 -1.00
N PHE A 33 -21.47 11.87 -1.89
CA PHE A 33 -21.31 12.02 -3.32
C PHE A 33 -22.41 11.25 -4.04
N GLU A 34 -23.01 11.89 -5.04
CA GLU A 34 -24.12 11.32 -5.78
C GLU A 34 -23.74 11.16 -7.26
N PHE A 35 -23.66 9.91 -7.69
CA PHE A 35 -23.24 9.55 -9.05
C PHE A 35 -24.37 8.97 -9.91
N GLY A 36 -25.61 9.08 -9.41
CA GLY A 36 -26.81 8.73 -10.16
C GLY A 36 -27.04 9.65 -11.37
N PRO A 37 -28.03 9.33 -12.22
CA PRO A 37 -28.38 10.16 -13.39
C PRO A 37 -28.76 11.60 -12.97
N ASN A 38 -28.23 12.60 -13.67
CA ASN A 38 -28.45 14.03 -13.43
C ASN A 38 -28.04 14.52 -12.03
N GLN A 39 -27.05 13.88 -11.42
CA GLN A 39 -26.53 14.27 -10.12
C GLN A 39 -25.25 15.10 -10.23
N MET A 40 -25.10 16.06 -9.33
CA MET A 40 -24.02 17.07 -9.39
C MET A 40 -22.62 16.44 -9.40
N SER A 41 -22.37 15.38 -8.61
CA SER A 41 -21.04 14.75 -8.58
C SER A 41 -20.75 13.99 -9.87
N ARG A 42 -21.76 13.37 -10.49
CA ARG A 42 -21.65 12.75 -11.82
C ARG A 42 -21.30 13.79 -12.87
N ASP A 43 -22.12 14.84 -12.96
CA ASP A 43 -21.96 15.89 -13.97
C ASP A 43 -20.58 16.54 -13.86
N PHE A 44 -20.14 16.84 -12.63
CA PHE A 44 -18.81 17.41 -12.39
C PHE A 44 -17.67 16.49 -12.86
N VAL A 45 -17.73 15.18 -12.57
CA VAL A 45 -16.71 14.21 -13.03
C VAL A 45 -16.65 14.11 -14.55
N LEU A 46 -17.80 14.17 -15.22
CA LEU A 46 -17.90 14.10 -16.67
C LEU A 46 -17.43 15.40 -17.35
N GLU A 47 -17.86 16.55 -16.85
CA GLU A 47 -17.48 17.88 -17.37
C GLU A 47 -15.97 18.13 -17.24
N GLN A 48 -15.39 17.75 -16.09
CA GLN A 48 -13.95 17.85 -15.84
C GLN A 48 -13.15 16.76 -16.56
N LYS A 49 -13.82 15.86 -17.32
CA LYS A 49 -13.21 14.75 -18.06
C LYS A 49 -12.30 13.88 -17.20
N ILE A 50 -12.67 13.70 -15.93
CA ILE A 50 -11.91 12.92 -14.95
C ILE A 50 -11.99 11.45 -15.32
N VAL A 51 -13.22 10.99 -15.61
CA VAL A 51 -13.52 9.63 -16.08
C VAL A 51 -14.45 9.72 -17.30
N PRO A 52 -14.19 8.96 -18.39
CA PRO A 52 -15.11 8.89 -19.52
C PRO A 52 -16.48 8.34 -19.10
N GLU A 53 -17.56 8.88 -19.64
CA GLU A 53 -18.94 8.49 -19.29
C GLU A 53 -19.17 6.97 -19.40
N GLN A 54 -18.72 6.37 -20.50
CA GLN A 54 -18.84 4.93 -20.76
C GLN A 54 -18.08 4.04 -19.75
N GLU A 55 -17.12 4.60 -19.00
CA GLU A 55 -16.32 3.88 -18.01
C GLU A 55 -16.72 4.20 -16.56
N LEU A 56 -17.47 5.28 -16.31
CA LEU A 56 -17.73 5.78 -14.96
C LEU A 56 -18.41 4.74 -14.06
N ASP A 57 -19.51 4.14 -14.53
CA ASP A 57 -20.25 3.15 -13.75
C ASP A 57 -19.40 1.91 -13.44
N LYS A 58 -18.52 1.53 -14.37
CA LYS A 58 -17.58 0.42 -14.17
C LYS A 58 -16.52 0.78 -13.12
N ILE A 59 -15.97 1.98 -13.17
CA ILE A 59 -15.00 2.46 -12.18
C ILE A 59 -15.64 2.54 -10.79
N LEU A 60 -16.86 3.08 -10.68
CA LEU A 60 -17.61 3.14 -9.42
C LEU A 60 -17.86 1.74 -8.85
N LYS A 61 -18.26 0.77 -9.70
CA LYS A 61 -18.42 -0.65 -9.29
C LYS A 61 -17.12 -1.25 -8.78
N ILE A 62 -15.98 -0.94 -9.41
CA ILE A 62 -14.67 -1.41 -8.95
C ILE A 62 -14.31 -0.75 -7.61
N CYS A 63 -14.55 0.55 -7.44
CA CYS A 63 -14.29 1.25 -6.19
C CYS A 63 -15.15 0.71 -5.04
N LEU A 64 -16.42 0.38 -5.30
CA LEU A 64 -17.29 -0.31 -4.33
C LEU A 64 -16.76 -1.70 -3.99
N ALA A 65 -16.41 -2.51 -4.99
CA ALA A 65 -15.91 -3.87 -4.79
C ALA A 65 -14.57 -3.93 -4.06
N ARG A 66 -13.77 -2.85 -4.14
CA ARG A 66 -12.48 -2.71 -3.45
C ARG A 66 -12.57 -1.90 -2.15
N GLU A 67 -13.78 -1.58 -1.71
CA GLU A 67 -14.04 -0.86 -0.46
C GLU A 67 -13.34 0.52 -0.42
N TYR A 68 -13.17 1.18 -1.56
CA TYR A 68 -12.67 2.57 -1.61
C TYR A 68 -13.78 3.59 -1.40
N ILE A 69 -15.00 3.22 -1.78
CA ILE A 69 -16.21 3.96 -1.52
C ILE A 69 -17.28 2.99 -1.01
N GLU A 70 -18.23 3.48 -0.25
CA GLU A 70 -19.35 2.68 0.24
C GLU A 70 -20.65 3.50 0.26
N TYR A 71 -21.79 2.81 0.36
CA TYR A 71 -23.09 3.45 0.48
C TYR A 71 -23.32 3.93 1.92
N MET A 72 -23.66 5.22 2.08
CA MET A 72 -23.95 5.80 3.39
C MET A 72 -25.35 5.39 3.89
N SER A 73 -26.30 5.19 2.98
CA SER A 73 -27.67 4.77 3.32
C SER A 73 -28.15 3.63 2.43
N MET A 74 -28.93 2.72 3.00
CA MET A 74 -29.59 1.65 2.25
C MET A 74 -30.92 2.14 1.66
N GLY A 75 -31.22 1.73 0.43
CA GLY A 75 -32.52 1.99 -0.23
C GLY A 75 -32.55 3.15 -1.22
N GLY A 76 -31.41 3.78 -1.49
CA GLY A 76 -31.25 4.72 -2.60
C GLY A 76 -31.06 4.01 -3.96
N GLY A 77 -31.09 4.79 -5.05
CA GLY A 77 -30.81 4.30 -6.41
C GLY A 77 -29.33 3.90 -6.61
N GLU A 78 -29.01 3.37 -7.80
CA GLU A 78 -27.63 3.00 -8.12
C GLU A 78 -26.70 4.22 -8.03
N PHE A 79 -25.62 4.08 -7.24
CA PHE A 79 -24.65 5.14 -6.95
C PHE A 79 -25.22 6.43 -6.31
N SER A 80 -26.38 6.36 -5.67
CA SER A 80 -26.83 7.42 -4.76
C SER A 80 -26.14 7.27 -3.42
N SER A 81 -25.83 8.37 -2.76
CA SER A 81 -25.37 8.36 -1.37
C SER A 81 -24.10 7.58 -1.11
N LEU A 82 -23.01 7.96 -1.80
CA LEU A 82 -21.70 7.33 -1.64
C LEU A 82 -20.79 8.20 -0.79
N HIS A 83 -19.92 7.59 0.01
CA HIS A 83 -18.82 8.31 0.66
C HIS A 83 -17.50 7.57 0.54
N LEU A 84 -16.42 8.29 0.79
CA LEU A 84 -15.06 7.77 0.75
C LEU A 84 -14.80 6.96 2.03
N THR A 85 -14.15 5.80 1.89
CA THR A 85 -13.68 5.02 3.04
C THR A 85 -12.27 5.47 3.43
N GLU A 86 -11.77 5.01 4.60
CA GLU A 86 -10.37 5.23 4.99
C GLU A 86 -9.38 4.62 3.99
N SER A 87 -9.73 3.45 3.41
CA SER A 87 -8.94 2.79 2.36
C SER A 87 -8.90 3.63 1.06
N GLY A 88 -10.06 4.15 0.64
CA GLY A 88 -10.16 5.04 -0.51
C GLY A 88 -9.38 6.34 -0.31
N GLN A 89 -9.45 6.92 0.90
CA GLN A 89 -8.71 8.11 1.27
C GLN A 89 -7.19 7.88 1.26
N GLY A 90 -6.73 6.80 1.90
CA GLY A 90 -5.30 6.45 1.91
C GLY A 90 -4.75 6.25 0.49
N ARG A 91 -5.53 5.61 -0.39
CA ARG A 91 -5.16 5.46 -1.80
C ARG A 91 -5.11 6.80 -2.54
N ALA A 92 -6.08 7.67 -2.34
CA ALA A 92 -6.11 9.02 -2.93
C ALA A 92 -4.85 9.82 -2.57
N ILE A 93 -4.50 9.85 -1.28
CA ILE A 93 -3.31 10.54 -0.76
C ILE A 93 -2.03 9.96 -1.38
N SER A 94 -1.91 8.63 -1.41
CA SER A 94 -0.76 7.93 -2.00
C SER A 94 -0.58 8.29 -3.48
N ALA A 95 -1.66 8.27 -4.26
CA ALA A 95 -1.63 8.60 -5.68
C ALA A 95 -1.32 10.09 -5.93
N LYS A 96 -1.88 11.01 -5.12
CA LYS A 96 -1.62 12.45 -5.20
C LYS A 96 -0.14 12.77 -4.91
N LEU A 97 0.42 12.17 -3.86
CA LEU A 97 1.84 12.33 -3.48
C LEU A 97 2.79 11.62 -4.45
N GLY A 98 2.40 10.48 -5.02
CA GLY A 98 3.15 9.77 -6.05
C GLY A 98 3.29 10.59 -7.34
N ARG A 99 2.25 11.32 -7.73
CA ARG A 99 2.26 12.23 -8.90
C ARG A 99 3.07 13.51 -8.67
N ASN A 100 3.12 14.03 -7.45
CA ASN A 100 3.87 15.25 -7.10
C ASN A 100 5.35 15.02 -6.79
N ARG A 101 5.78 13.77 -6.58
CA ARG A 101 7.20 13.42 -6.35
C ARG A 101 8.09 13.54 -7.59
N SER A 102 7.53 13.74 -8.78
CA SER A 102 8.30 14.05 -9.99
C SER A 102 9.05 15.39 -9.88
N TYR A 103 8.55 16.34 -9.08
CA TYR A 103 9.17 17.66 -8.87
C TYR A 103 10.20 17.67 -7.73
N GLU A 104 10.06 16.81 -6.72
CA GLU A 104 11.11 16.55 -5.71
C GLU A 104 12.26 15.72 -6.28
N LEU A 105 12.06 15.06 -7.42
CA LEU A 105 13.11 14.36 -8.15
C LEU A 105 14.18 15.29 -8.75
N ASN A 106 14.12 16.62 -8.56
CA ASN A 106 15.24 17.51 -8.93
C ASN A 106 16.43 17.43 -7.95
N SER A 107 16.30 16.72 -6.83
CA SER A 107 17.45 16.14 -6.11
C SER A 107 17.67 14.70 -6.59
N ILE A 108 18.03 14.55 -7.87
CA ILE A 108 18.35 13.25 -8.47
C ILE A 108 19.61 12.69 -7.76
N THR A 109 19.47 11.64 -6.96
CA THR A 109 20.55 10.64 -6.90
C THR A 109 20.34 9.72 -8.10
N GLN A 110 21.12 9.92 -9.16
CA GLN A 110 21.06 9.04 -10.33
C GLN A 110 21.69 7.71 -9.92
N ILE A 111 20.86 6.68 -9.76
CA ILE A 111 21.32 5.30 -9.83
C ILE A 111 20.90 4.82 -11.22
N GLY A 112 21.85 4.36 -12.03
CA GLY A 112 21.66 4.01 -13.45
C GLY A 112 20.57 2.94 -13.71
N PRO A 113 20.34 2.52 -14.96
CA PRO A 113 19.24 1.63 -15.31
C PRO A 113 19.31 0.31 -14.50
N VAL A 114 18.36 0.14 -13.58
CA VAL A 114 18.20 -1.10 -12.81
C VAL A 114 17.38 -2.07 -13.64
N THR A 115 18.05 -3.08 -14.19
CA THR A 115 17.40 -4.24 -14.81
C THR A 115 17.15 -5.27 -13.73
N ILE A 116 15.89 -5.49 -13.34
CA ILE A 116 15.52 -6.53 -12.37
C ILE A 116 15.30 -7.85 -13.13
N ASN A 117 16.30 -8.72 -13.13
CA ASN A 117 16.15 -10.12 -13.52
C ASN A 117 15.89 -10.96 -12.26
N GLY A 118 14.64 -10.94 -11.76
CA GLY A 118 14.24 -11.72 -10.58
C GLY A 118 12.84 -11.38 -10.08
N GLN A 119 12.24 -12.28 -9.28
CA GLN A 119 10.92 -12.08 -8.67
C GLN A 119 10.97 -10.91 -7.67
N GLY A 120 10.59 -9.71 -8.12
CA GLY A 120 10.49 -8.53 -7.27
C GLY A 120 9.31 -8.65 -6.31
N GLN A 121 9.56 -8.44 -5.01
CA GLN A 121 8.52 -8.48 -3.98
C GLN A 121 8.20 -7.07 -3.48
N VAL A 122 6.92 -6.72 -3.45
CA VAL A 122 6.38 -5.47 -2.88
C VAL A 122 5.51 -5.84 -1.67
N GLY A 123 5.80 -5.25 -0.51
CA GLY A 123 4.92 -5.33 0.67
C GLY A 123 5.50 -5.96 1.94
N ASN A 124 6.73 -6.49 1.92
CA ASN A 124 7.33 -7.17 3.09
C ASN A 124 8.72 -6.67 3.50
N ASN A 125 9.06 -5.42 3.14
CA ASN A 125 10.39 -4.84 3.38
C ASN A 125 10.88 -5.00 4.82
N ASN A 126 10.04 -4.77 5.83
CA ASN A 126 10.49 -4.84 7.22
C ASN A 126 10.86 -6.27 7.65
N VAL A 127 10.02 -7.24 7.30
CA VAL A 127 10.22 -8.65 7.65
C VAL A 127 11.44 -9.20 6.91
N GLN A 128 11.54 -8.94 5.60
CA GLN A 128 12.66 -9.36 4.78
C GLN A 128 13.98 -8.68 5.20
N ASN A 129 13.96 -7.40 5.59
CA ASN A 129 15.14 -6.71 6.11
C ASN A 129 15.60 -7.34 7.44
N ILE A 130 14.68 -7.67 8.34
CA ILE A 130 14.99 -8.33 9.61
C ILE A 130 15.57 -9.73 9.36
N GLU A 131 14.95 -10.52 8.48
CA GLU A 131 15.47 -11.83 8.03
C GLU A 131 16.89 -11.70 7.48
N ASN A 132 17.10 -10.78 6.54
CA ASN A 132 18.40 -10.54 5.92
C ASN A 132 19.46 -10.12 6.94
N SER A 133 19.13 -9.20 7.86
CA SER A 133 20.05 -8.76 8.91
C SER A 133 20.43 -9.89 9.87
N ILE A 134 19.49 -10.77 10.22
CA ILE A 134 19.76 -11.92 11.08
C ILE A 134 20.66 -12.95 10.36
N MET A 135 20.39 -13.21 9.07
CA MET A 135 21.23 -14.10 8.26
C MET A 135 22.65 -13.54 8.09
N GLN A 136 22.78 -12.24 7.85
CA GLN A 136 24.09 -11.58 7.81
C GLN A 136 24.82 -11.68 9.15
N LEU A 137 24.13 -11.49 10.27
CA LEU A 137 24.73 -11.64 11.61
C LEU A 137 25.23 -13.07 11.84
N LYS A 138 24.47 -14.09 11.45
CA LYS A 138 24.90 -15.49 11.50
C LYS A 138 26.16 -15.70 10.67
N ASP A 139 26.20 -15.21 9.44
CA ASP A 139 27.35 -15.37 8.56
C ASP A 139 28.59 -14.62 9.10
N MET A 140 28.41 -13.46 9.73
CA MET A 140 29.50 -12.77 10.44
C MET A 140 30.04 -13.58 11.62
N ILE A 141 29.17 -14.25 12.38
CA ILE A 141 29.60 -15.16 13.46
C ILE A 141 30.40 -16.33 12.89
N ASP A 142 29.94 -16.94 11.79
CA ASP A 142 30.63 -18.05 11.14
C ASP A 142 32.03 -17.64 10.64
N ASN A 143 32.16 -16.42 10.12
CA ASN A 143 33.40 -15.87 9.56
C ASN A 143 34.29 -15.15 10.59
N ALA A 144 33.85 -14.95 11.83
CA ALA A 144 34.65 -14.28 12.85
C ALA A 144 35.96 -15.01 13.12
N ASP A 145 37.04 -14.29 13.42
CA ASP A 145 38.29 -14.90 13.87
C ASP A 145 38.21 -15.24 15.37
N ALA A 146 37.51 -16.34 15.67
CA ALA A 146 37.24 -16.81 17.02
C ALA A 146 37.27 -18.36 17.07
N PRO A 147 37.55 -18.96 18.25
CA PRO A 147 37.45 -20.39 18.44
C PRO A 147 36.06 -20.94 18.05
N THR A 148 36.02 -22.15 17.49
CA THR A 148 34.78 -22.80 17.03
C THR A 148 33.72 -22.88 18.12
N GLU A 149 34.13 -23.12 19.37
CA GLU A 149 33.24 -23.19 20.53
C GLU A 149 32.49 -21.88 20.77
N GLN A 150 33.16 -20.74 20.63
CA GLN A 150 32.55 -19.41 20.78
C GLN A 150 31.57 -19.10 19.66
N LYS A 151 31.84 -19.57 18.43
CA LYS A 151 30.90 -19.43 17.30
C LYS A 151 29.63 -20.24 17.51
N ILE A 152 29.77 -21.47 18.01
CA ILE A 152 28.63 -22.33 18.34
C ILE A 152 27.78 -21.70 19.45
N GLU A 153 28.43 -21.19 20.50
CA GLU A 153 27.74 -20.50 21.59
C GLU A 153 26.98 -19.27 21.09
N ALA A 154 27.61 -18.42 20.29
CA ALA A 154 26.99 -17.23 19.73
C ALA A 154 25.75 -17.55 18.86
N LYS A 155 25.83 -18.58 17.99
CA LYS A 155 24.68 -19.04 17.21
C LYS A 155 23.57 -19.63 18.08
N SER A 156 23.92 -20.37 19.13
CA SER A 156 22.95 -20.90 20.09
C SER A 156 22.20 -19.78 20.82
N CYS A 157 22.89 -18.72 21.21
CA CYS A 157 22.28 -17.54 21.82
C CYS A 157 21.36 -16.79 20.85
N LEU A 158 21.78 -16.61 19.59
CA LEU A 158 20.95 -16.01 18.55
C LEU A 158 19.67 -16.82 18.30
N GLN A 159 19.78 -18.14 18.24
CA GLN A 159 18.63 -19.04 18.11
C GLN A 159 17.66 -18.87 19.29
N LYS A 160 18.15 -18.90 20.53
CA LYS A 160 17.32 -18.73 21.74
C LYS A 160 16.60 -17.39 21.78
N PHE A 161 17.27 -16.32 21.32
CA PHE A 161 16.64 -15.00 21.22
C PHE A 161 15.44 -15.01 20.25
N LEU A 162 15.61 -15.65 19.09
CA LEU A 162 14.56 -15.73 18.06
C LEU A 162 13.43 -16.69 18.41
N GLU A 163 13.68 -17.68 19.25
CA GLU A 163 12.66 -18.59 19.79
C GLU A 163 11.85 -17.98 20.94
N HIS A 164 12.28 -16.82 21.50
CA HIS A 164 11.61 -16.20 22.62
C HIS A 164 10.19 -15.70 22.22
N PRO A 165 9.11 -16.09 22.94
CA PRO A 165 7.74 -15.77 22.53
C PRO A 165 7.45 -14.28 22.27
N LEU A 166 8.04 -13.39 23.09
CA LEU A 166 7.91 -11.94 22.87
C LEU A 166 8.60 -11.47 21.59
N VAL A 167 9.75 -12.05 21.25
CA VAL A 167 10.48 -11.70 20.01
C VAL A 167 9.71 -12.22 18.80
N CYS A 168 9.18 -13.45 18.87
CA CYS A 168 8.29 -14.00 17.85
C CYS A 168 7.06 -13.13 17.59
N SER A 169 6.44 -12.60 18.66
CA SER A 169 5.25 -11.76 18.54
C SER A 169 5.50 -10.43 17.82
N VAL A 170 6.74 -9.92 17.87
CA VAL A 170 7.14 -8.67 17.21
C VAL A 170 7.57 -8.90 15.76
N ILE A 171 8.25 -10.01 15.48
CA ILE A 171 8.79 -10.33 14.15
C ILE A 171 7.74 -11.02 13.24
N GLY A 172 6.71 -11.65 13.82
CA GLY A 172 5.64 -12.31 13.08
C GLY A 172 6.06 -13.63 12.44
N GLY A 173 5.42 -14.01 11.33
CA GLY A 173 5.56 -15.33 10.68
C GLY A 173 6.94 -15.68 10.11
N ALA A 174 7.91 -14.76 10.11
CA ALA A 174 9.27 -14.97 9.62
C ALA A 174 10.12 -15.94 10.46
N VAL A 175 9.79 -16.10 11.74
CA VAL A 175 10.62 -16.87 12.68
C VAL A 175 10.78 -18.34 12.26
N GLY A 176 9.78 -18.94 11.62
CA GLY A 176 9.84 -20.33 11.17
C GLY A 176 10.91 -20.59 10.09
N GLY A 177 11.15 -19.61 9.20
CA GLY A 177 12.18 -19.69 8.17
C GLY A 177 13.59 -19.40 8.70
N ILE A 178 13.70 -18.51 9.69
CA ILE A 178 15.01 -18.09 10.23
C ILE A 178 15.58 -19.15 11.18
N THR A 179 14.77 -19.63 12.12
CA THR A 179 15.22 -20.58 13.16
C THR A 179 15.70 -21.91 12.58
N SER A 180 15.14 -22.34 11.45
CA SER A 180 15.58 -23.55 10.74
C SER A 180 16.96 -23.42 10.07
N ASN A 181 17.39 -22.19 9.74
CA ASN A 181 18.65 -21.90 9.04
C ASN A 181 19.81 -21.49 9.98
N ILE A 182 19.57 -21.39 11.28
CA ILE A 182 20.61 -21.03 12.29
C ILE A 182 21.35 -22.27 12.84
N LYS A 183 20.74 -23.45 12.75
CA LYS A 183 21.37 -24.73 13.09
C LYS A 183 22.62 -24.99 12.25
#